data_AF-A0A1C4D781-F1
#
_entry.id   AF-A0A1C4D781-F1
#
_cell.length_a   1.000
_cell.length_b   1.000
_cell.length_c   1.000
_cell.angle_alpha   90.00
_cell.angle_beta   90.00
_cell.angle_gamma   90.00
#
_symmetry.space_group_name_H-M   'P 1'
#
loop_
_entity.id
_entity.type
_entity.pdbx_description
1 polymer ?
#
loop_
_entity_poly.entity_id
_entity_poly.type
_entity_poly.pdbx_seq_one_letter_code
_entity_poly.pdbx_strand_id
1 'polypeptide(L)'
;MARGNIPQAHNVELINVNEFEKGYISSDGSVKAKFATFNSDSHRWYINPDCFAGLLGAMLELNADYLGFNGFSTHDAKSVQSKSHINGVAGDLRYISENQNGERTELTDSFFDFKKQEEFNTALYKFGWARTSLMYSEYFTYKKHANTLLKHTRHMRKDPPNGYRHHHHLHICCFDFSLIINVQD
;
A
#
# COMPACT_ATOMS: atom_id res chain seq x y z
N MET A 1 21.97 6.73 -8.77
CA MET A 1 21.16 7.18 -9.92
C MET A 1 19.70 6.91 -9.60
N ALA A 2 18.88 7.95 -9.46
CA ALA A 2 17.43 7.79 -9.41
C ALA A 2 17.02 7.05 -10.68
N ARG A 3 16.38 5.89 -10.54
CA ARG A 3 15.88 5.17 -11.71
C ARG A 3 14.69 5.99 -12.21
N GLY A 4 14.80 6.48 -13.45
CA GLY A 4 13.69 7.15 -14.12
C GLY A 4 12.46 6.24 -14.18
N ASN A 5 11.32 6.81 -14.59
CA ASN A 5 10.17 6.03 -15.00
C ASN A 5 10.58 4.97 -16.03
N ILE A 6 9.86 3.85 -16.10
CA ILE A 6 10.05 2.87 -17.18
C ILE A 6 9.11 3.30 -18.30
N PRO A 7 9.62 3.72 -19.47
CA PRO A 7 8.80 4.09 -20.61
C PRO A 7 7.82 2.96 -20.94
N GLN A 8 6.55 3.31 -21.07
CA GLN A 8 5.50 2.40 -21.51
C GLN A 8 5.16 2.71 -22.97
N ALA A 9 4.51 1.77 -23.65
CA ALA A 9 3.95 2.01 -24.99
C ALA A 9 2.75 3.00 -24.97
N HIS A 10 2.31 3.40 -23.78
CA HIS A 10 1.20 4.31 -23.52
C HIS A 10 1.64 5.40 -22.53
N ASN A 11 0.84 6.45 -22.42
CA ASN A 11 1.05 7.50 -21.42
C ASN A 11 0.80 6.93 -20.02
N VAL A 12 1.75 7.13 -19.10
CA VAL A 12 1.56 6.77 -17.69
C VAL A 12 0.69 7.84 -17.05
N GLU A 13 -0.52 7.45 -16.67
CA GLU A 13 -1.43 8.30 -15.91
C GLU A 13 -1.19 8.12 -14.41
N LEU A 14 -1.33 9.23 -13.67
CA LEU A 14 -1.10 9.27 -12.23
C LEU A 14 -2.14 10.16 -11.55
N ILE A 15 -2.65 9.69 -10.42
CA ILE A 15 -3.50 10.46 -9.51
C ILE A 15 -2.66 10.90 -8.31
N ASN A 16 -2.80 12.17 -7.93
CA ASN A 16 -2.26 12.68 -6.68
C ASN A 16 -3.18 12.28 -5.51
N VAL A 17 -2.79 11.23 -4.76
CA VAL A 17 -3.59 10.71 -3.64
C VAL A 17 -3.78 11.72 -2.52
N ASN A 18 -2.91 12.73 -2.41
CA ASN A 18 -3.07 13.77 -1.39
C ASN A 18 -4.37 14.58 -1.60
N GLU A 19 -4.92 14.62 -2.82
CA GLU A 19 -6.23 15.25 -3.08
C GLU A 19 -7.39 14.48 -2.43
N PHE A 20 -7.17 13.22 -2.04
CA PHE A 20 -8.09 12.39 -1.26
C PHE A 20 -7.90 12.56 0.27
N GLU A 21 -7.21 13.60 0.75
CA GLU A 21 -6.96 13.82 2.19
C GLU A 21 -8.25 13.89 3.02
N LYS A 22 -9.32 14.48 2.48
CA LYS A 22 -10.61 14.54 3.18
C LYS A 22 -11.27 13.15 3.34
N GLY A 23 -10.86 12.19 2.51
CA GLY A 23 -11.45 10.86 2.45
C GLY A 23 -12.89 10.84 1.96
N TYR A 24 -13.54 9.72 2.20
CA TYR A 24 -14.94 9.46 1.92
C TYR A 24 -15.64 8.98 3.20
N ILE A 25 -16.86 9.49 3.44
CA ILE A 25 -17.79 8.99 4.44
C ILE A 25 -19.18 9.01 3.79
N SER A 26 -19.91 7.90 3.81
CA SER A 26 -21.28 7.84 3.33
C SER A 26 -22.20 8.75 4.15
N SER A 27 -23.35 9.14 3.59
CA SER A 27 -24.29 10.06 4.26
C SER A 27 -24.81 9.53 5.61
N ASP A 28 -24.90 8.21 5.78
CA ASP A 28 -25.27 7.53 7.02
C ASP A 28 -24.07 7.17 7.92
N GLY A 29 -22.84 7.46 7.48
CA GLY A 29 -21.60 7.17 8.19
C GLY A 29 -21.21 5.69 8.23
N SER A 30 -21.92 4.80 7.54
CA SER A 30 -21.68 3.35 7.58
C SER A 30 -20.43 2.92 6.80
N VAL A 31 -20.04 3.67 5.77
CA VAL A 31 -18.88 3.38 4.92
C VAL A 31 -17.90 4.56 4.94
N LYS A 32 -16.62 4.25 5.15
CA LYS A 32 -15.54 5.22 5.28
C LYS A 32 -14.28 4.74 4.57
N ALA A 33 -13.55 5.69 4.00
CA ALA A 33 -12.22 5.46 3.44
C ALA A 33 -11.39 6.75 3.58
N LYS A 34 -10.31 6.73 4.36
CA LYS A 34 -9.42 7.90 4.52
C LYS A 34 -8.01 7.47 4.92
N PHE A 35 -7.03 8.24 4.46
CA PHE A 35 -5.68 8.22 5.04
C PHE A 35 -5.62 9.22 6.19
N ALA A 36 -5.30 8.76 7.40
CA ALA A 36 -5.10 9.63 8.55
C ALA A 36 -3.78 10.39 8.48
N THR A 37 -2.76 9.82 7.84
CA THR A 37 -1.43 10.44 7.70
C THR A 37 -0.86 10.25 6.30
N PHE A 38 -0.12 11.26 5.84
CA PHE A 38 0.69 11.24 4.62
C PHE A 38 2.17 11.44 4.98
N ASN A 39 2.92 10.35 5.08
CA ASN A 39 4.32 10.32 5.51
C ASN A 39 5.28 10.27 4.31
N SER A 40 5.17 11.24 3.40
CA SER A 40 5.95 11.24 2.16
C SER A 40 6.71 12.55 1.92
N ASP A 41 7.82 12.75 2.63
CA ASP A 41 8.69 13.93 2.48
C ASP A 41 9.28 14.07 1.06
N SER A 42 9.27 12.96 0.30
CA SER A 42 9.73 12.91 -1.08
C SER A 42 8.63 13.15 -2.13
N HIS A 43 7.46 13.65 -1.71
CA HIS A 43 6.32 13.97 -2.58
C HIS A 43 5.88 12.76 -3.44
N ARG A 44 5.94 11.55 -2.88
CA ARG A 44 5.60 10.31 -3.59
C ARG A 44 4.10 10.01 -3.50
N TRP A 45 3.28 11.01 -3.73
CA TRP A 45 1.82 10.92 -3.59
C TRP A 45 1.12 10.36 -4.83
N TYR A 46 1.88 9.92 -5.84
CA TYR A 46 1.32 9.62 -7.16
C TYR A 46 1.22 8.12 -7.41
N ILE A 47 -0.01 7.69 -7.69
CA ILE A 47 -0.40 6.30 -7.92
C ILE A 47 -1.05 6.16 -9.30
N ASN A 48 -0.92 5.00 -9.93
CA ASN A 48 -1.69 4.69 -11.13
C ASN A 48 -3.21 4.65 -10.81
N PRO A 49 -4.10 5.17 -11.69
CA PRO A 49 -5.54 5.21 -11.45
C PRO A 49 -6.18 3.86 -11.11
N ASP A 50 -5.85 2.80 -11.84
CA ASP A 50 -6.42 1.46 -11.63
C ASP A 50 -5.96 0.88 -10.29
N CYS A 51 -4.67 1.05 -9.99
CA CYS A 51 -4.11 0.70 -8.69
C CYS A 51 -4.81 1.45 -7.55
N PHE A 52 -5.12 2.74 -7.73
CA PHE A 52 -5.85 3.52 -6.74
C PHE A 52 -7.28 3.05 -6.58
N ALA A 53 -7.99 2.72 -7.66
CA ALA A 53 -9.32 2.14 -7.59
C ALA A 53 -9.32 0.84 -6.78
N GLY A 54 -8.33 -0.03 -7.00
CA GLY A 54 -8.18 -1.26 -6.21
C GLY A 54 -7.84 -0.99 -4.74
N LEU A 55 -6.97 -0.02 -4.46
CA LEU A 55 -6.67 0.39 -3.08
C LEU A 55 -7.91 0.98 -2.39
N LEU A 56 -8.64 1.86 -3.06
CA LEU A 56 -9.87 2.48 -2.55
C LEU A 56 -10.93 1.41 -2.24
N GLY A 57 -11.11 0.41 -3.12
CA GLY A 57 -11.99 -0.72 -2.86
C GLY A 57 -11.63 -1.46 -1.57
N ALA A 58 -10.33 -1.76 -1.37
CA ALA A 58 -9.85 -2.40 -0.15
C ALA A 58 -10.05 -1.53 1.11
N MET A 59 -9.87 -0.21 0.99
CA MET A 59 -10.11 0.75 2.09
C MET A 59 -11.58 0.78 2.49
N LEU A 60 -12.49 0.80 1.51
CA LEU A 60 -13.94 0.81 1.73
C LEU A 60 -14.42 -0.50 2.34
N GLU A 61 -13.89 -1.65 1.91
CA GLU A 61 -14.22 -2.95 2.50
C GLU A 61 -13.74 -3.09 3.94
N LEU A 62 -12.57 -2.53 4.27
CA LEU A 62 -12.09 -2.45 5.63
C LEU A 62 -12.85 -1.40 6.47
N ASN A 63 -13.59 -0.51 5.81
CA ASN A 63 -14.26 0.65 6.43
C ASN A 63 -13.28 1.52 7.24
N ALA A 64 -12.13 1.86 6.63
CA ALA A 64 -11.00 2.43 7.33
C ALA A 64 -10.78 3.92 7.01
N ASP A 65 -10.82 4.76 8.05
CA ASP A 65 -10.49 6.18 7.99
C ASP A 65 -9.12 6.53 8.63
N TYR A 66 -8.32 5.51 8.92
CA TYR A 66 -7.13 5.58 9.78
C TYR A 66 -5.84 5.06 9.13
N LEU A 67 -5.81 4.85 7.81
CA LEU A 67 -4.61 4.28 7.18
C LEU A 67 -3.48 5.30 7.09
N GLY A 68 -2.23 4.84 7.25
CA GLY A 68 -1.04 5.67 7.05
C GLY A 68 -0.43 5.46 5.66
N PHE A 69 -0.28 6.52 4.89
CA PHE A 69 0.33 6.50 3.56
C PHE A 69 1.83 6.83 3.66
N ASN A 70 2.72 6.07 3.00
CA ASN A 70 4.15 6.41 2.94
C ASN A 70 4.59 6.88 1.54
N GLY A 71 4.06 6.27 0.48
CA GLY A 71 4.35 6.72 -0.88
C GLY A 71 4.28 5.65 -1.94
N PHE A 72 4.05 6.10 -3.17
CA PHE A 72 4.14 5.34 -4.41
C PHE A 72 5.25 5.98 -5.25
N SER A 73 4.88 6.71 -6.30
CA SER A 73 5.79 7.40 -7.21
C SER A 73 5.75 8.92 -7.04
N THR A 74 6.76 9.60 -7.58
CA THR A 74 6.74 11.05 -7.77
C THR A 74 5.84 11.45 -8.95
N HIS A 75 5.55 12.74 -9.11
CA HIS A 75 4.69 13.27 -10.18
C HIS A 75 5.13 12.88 -11.61
N ASP A 76 6.41 12.55 -11.80
CA ASP A 76 7.01 12.11 -13.05
C ASP A 76 7.21 10.58 -13.11
N ALA A 77 6.41 9.82 -12.34
CA ALA A 77 6.40 8.35 -12.31
C ALA A 77 7.71 7.69 -11.84
N LYS A 78 8.62 8.45 -11.23
CA LYS A 78 9.91 7.92 -10.76
C LYS A 78 9.80 7.29 -9.37
N SER A 79 10.74 6.38 -9.12
CA SER A 79 10.99 5.87 -7.79
C SER A 79 12.26 6.49 -7.21
N VAL A 80 12.17 7.07 -6.02
CA VAL A 80 13.29 7.80 -5.39
C VAL A 80 14.20 6.86 -4.59
N GLN A 81 13.62 6.05 -3.71
CA GLN A 81 14.37 5.14 -2.81
C GLN A 81 14.11 3.66 -3.09
N SER A 82 12.90 3.30 -3.51
CA SER A 82 12.56 1.94 -3.90
C SER A 82 12.97 1.66 -5.35
N LYS A 83 13.03 0.39 -5.75
CA LYS A 83 13.19 0.00 -7.16
C LYS A 83 11.86 -0.37 -7.83
N SER A 84 10.78 -0.54 -7.05
CA SER A 84 9.50 -1.08 -7.55
C SER A 84 8.41 -0.05 -7.75
N HIS A 85 8.47 1.11 -7.11
CA HIS A 85 7.38 2.12 -7.13
C HIS A 85 7.28 2.91 -8.45
N ILE A 86 7.83 2.37 -9.53
CA ILE A 86 7.86 3.02 -10.83
C ILE A 86 6.45 3.05 -11.40
N ASN A 87 6.06 4.15 -12.05
CA ASN A 87 4.75 4.32 -12.69
C ASN A 87 3.55 4.20 -11.71
N GLY A 88 3.78 4.34 -10.40
CA GLY A 88 2.72 4.34 -9.40
C GLY A 88 1.99 2.99 -9.24
N VAL A 89 2.57 1.88 -9.70
CA VAL A 89 1.93 0.53 -9.63
C VAL A 89 2.31 -0.28 -8.39
N ALA A 90 3.12 0.32 -7.50
CA ALA A 90 3.50 -0.25 -6.21
C ALA A 90 3.74 0.88 -5.22
N GLY A 91 3.47 0.61 -3.94
CA GLY A 91 3.48 1.62 -2.89
C GLY A 91 3.74 1.04 -1.52
N ASP A 92 4.02 1.93 -0.57
CA ASP A 92 4.23 1.59 0.84
C ASP A 92 3.10 2.21 1.67
N LEU A 93 2.48 1.38 2.52
CA LEU A 93 1.48 1.78 3.52
C LEU A 93 1.99 1.41 4.91
N ARG A 94 1.67 2.20 5.93
CA ARG A 94 1.92 1.81 7.33
C ARG A 94 1.13 0.54 7.66
N TYR A 95 1.71 -0.30 8.52
CA TYR A 95 0.93 -1.35 9.15
C TYR A 95 -0.15 -0.73 10.04
N ILE A 96 -1.26 -1.45 10.22
CA ILE A 96 -2.40 -0.96 11.00
C ILE A 96 -2.09 -1.03 12.50
N SER A 97 -2.28 0.10 13.17
CA SER A 97 -2.24 0.21 14.62
C SER A 97 -3.61 -0.04 15.24
N GLU A 98 -3.64 -0.64 16.43
CA GLU A 98 -4.81 -0.68 17.31
C GLU A 98 -5.30 0.72 17.68
N ASN A 99 -4.42 1.73 17.67
CA ASN A 99 -4.77 3.13 17.93
C ASN A 99 -5.53 3.79 16.77
N GLN A 100 -5.57 3.17 15.58
CA GLN A 100 -6.33 3.66 14.42
C GLN A 100 -6.13 5.15 14.10
N ASN A 101 -4.87 5.57 13.98
CA ASN A 101 -4.48 6.96 13.74
C ASN A 101 -3.46 7.13 12.59
N GLY A 102 -3.16 6.06 11.85
CA GLY A 102 -2.18 6.06 10.76
C GLY A 102 -0.73 6.25 11.21
N GLU A 103 -0.41 6.00 12.48
CA GLU A 103 0.95 6.15 13.00
C GLU A 103 1.96 5.17 12.41
N ARG A 104 3.24 5.41 12.72
CA ARG A 104 4.29 4.44 12.40
C ARG A 104 4.13 3.21 13.30
N THR A 105 3.78 2.09 12.67
CA THR A 105 3.66 0.79 13.32
C THR A 105 4.64 -0.21 12.71
N GLU A 106 5.37 -0.91 13.58
CA GLU A 106 6.23 -2.03 13.25
C GLU A 106 5.56 -3.37 13.58
N LEU A 107 5.92 -4.44 12.86
CA LEU A 107 5.37 -5.80 13.07
C LEU A 107 5.57 -6.34 14.50
N THR A 108 6.52 -5.79 15.25
CA THR A 108 6.85 -6.19 16.63
C THR A 108 6.23 -5.28 17.69
N ASP A 109 5.57 -4.20 17.28
CA ASP A 109 4.94 -3.28 18.24
C ASP A 109 3.77 -3.96 18.94
N SER A 110 3.59 -3.67 20.23
CA SER A 110 2.50 -4.24 21.02
C SER A 110 1.12 -3.78 20.56
N PHE A 111 1.06 -2.65 19.85
CA PHE A 111 -0.16 -2.05 19.28
C PHE A 111 -0.33 -2.37 17.79
N PHE A 112 0.45 -3.29 17.21
CA PHE A 112 0.20 -3.75 15.84
C PHE A 112 -1.09 -4.58 15.78
N ASP A 113 -2.09 -4.10 15.04
CA ASP A 113 -3.38 -4.78 14.88
C ASP A 113 -3.27 -5.87 13.81
N PHE A 114 -2.73 -7.02 14.21
CA PHE A 114 -2.54 -8.17 13.34
C PHE A 114 -3.85 -8.60 12.64
N LYS A 115 -4.97 -8.57 13.36
CA LYS A 115 -6.26 -9.04 12.83
C LYS A 115 -6.75 -8.12 11.72
N LYS A 116 -6.77 -6.80 11.95
CA LYS A 116 -7.17 -5.85 10.91
C LYS A 116 -6.18 -5.81 9.76
N GLN A 117 -4.89 -6.01 10.02
CA GLN A 117 -3.90 -6.12 8.94
C GLN A 117 -4.18 -7.32 8.03
N GLU A 118 -4.53 -8.47 8.60
CA GLU A 118 -4.93 -9.67 7.85
C GLU A 118 -6.20 -9.44 7.01
N GLU A 119 -7.21 -8.79 7.60
CA GLU A 119 -8.45 -8.39 6.90
C GLU A 119 -8.14 -7.44 5.73
N PHE A 120 -7.29 -6.43 5.96
CA PHE A 120 -6.87 -5.49 4.93
C PHE A 120 -6.09 -6.18 3.81
N ASN A 121 -5.17 -7.09 4.13
CA ASN A 121 -4.42 -7.84 3.13
C ASN A 121 -5.35 -8.72 2.27
N THR A 122 -6.38 -9.33 2.87
CA THR A 122 -7.39 -10.08 2.13
C THR A 122 -8.23 -9.17 1.24
N ALA A 123 -8.62 -7.98 1.71
CA ALA A 123 -9.32 -6.99 0.90
C ALA A 123 -8.45 -6.50 -0.27
N LEU A 124 -7.18 -6.18 -0.03
CA LEU A 124 -6.20 -5.84 -1.07
C LEU A 124 -6.14 -6.92 -2.16
N TYR A 125 -6.07 -8.19 -1.75
CA TYR A 125 -6.10 -9.32 -2.70
C TYR A 125 -7.39 -9.39 -3.53
N LYS A 126 -8.54 -9.19 -2.87
CA LYS A 126 -9.85 -9.16 -3.53
C LYS A 126 -9.94 -8.06 -4.59
N PHE A 127 -9.34 -6.90 -4.33
CA PHE A 127 -9.33 -5.75 -5.23
C PHE A 127 -8.07 -5.64 -6.10
N GLY A 128 -7.40 -6.76 -6.38
CA GLY A 128 -6.42 -6.85 -7.45
C GLY A 128 -4.96 -6.79 -7.04
N TRP A 129 -4.64 -6.40 -5.80
CA TRP A 129 -3.25 -6.42 -5.30
C TRP A 129 -2.78 -7.84 -5.01
N ALA A 130 -1.47 -8.11 -5.06
CA ALA A 130 -0.92 -9.44 -4.76
C ALA A 130 -1.44 -10.60 -5.66
N ARG A 131 -1.95 -10.30 -6.85
CA ARG A 131 -2.59 -11.28 -7.75
C ARG A 131 -1.63 -11.86 -8.77
N THR A 132 -0.71 -11.05 -9.29
CA THR A 132 0.34 -11.52 -10.23
C THR A 132 1.58 -12.08 -9.50
N SER A 133 1.75 -11.73 -8.23
CA SER A 133 2.71 -12.30 -7.26
C SER A 133 2.37 -11.78 -5.85
N LEU A 134 3.18 -12.07 -4.83
CA LEU A 134 2.90 -11.66 -3.44
C LEU A 134 3.42 -10.24 -3.10
N MET A 135 2.70 -9.52 -2.25
CA MET A 135 3.13 -8.26 -1.61
C MET A 135 4.35 -8.49 -0.70
N TYR A 136 5.04 -7.42 -0.28
CA TYR A 136 6.24 -7.58 0.55
C TYR A 136 6.01 -7.20 2.02
N SER A 137 6.44 -8.10 2.89
CA SER A 137 6.47 -7.95 4.35
C SER A 137 7.72 -8.66 4.89
N GLU A 138 7.85 -8.78 6.21
CA GLU A 138 8.93 -9.51 6.88
C GLU A 138 8.37 -10.62 7.77
N TYR A 139 9.22 -11.61 8.11
CA TYR A 139 8.89 -12.59 9.13
C TYR A 139 9.00 -11.90 10.49
N PHE A 140 8.09 -12.21 11.40
CA PHE A 140 8.09 -11.66 12.75
C PHE A 140 7.58 -12.69 13.76
N THR A 141 7.70 -12.36 15.05
CA THR A 141 7.15 -13.18 16.12
C THR A 141 5.83 -12.58 16.59
N TYR A 142 4.76 -13.37 16.53
CA TYR A 142 3.44 -12.95 17.00
C TYR A 142 2.91 -13.97 18.00
N LYS A 143 2.52 -13.52 19.20
CA LYS A 143 2.00 -14.38 20.28
C LYS A 143 2.87 -15.64 20.54
N LYS A 144 4.20 -15.45 20.61
CA LYS A 144 5.21 -16.52 20.78
C LYS A 144 5.38 -17.48 19.59
N HIS A 145 4.70 -17.23 18.47
CA HIS A 145 4.92 -17.95 17.21
C HIS A 145 5.94 -17.21 16.34
N ALA A 146 7.15 -17.74 16.29
CA ALA A 146 8.20 -17.26 15.40
C ALA A 146 7.84 -17.52 13.92
N ASN A 147 8.46 -16.78 13.01
CA ASN A 147 8.29 -16.91 11.56
C ASN A 147 6.83 -16.72 11.09
N THR A 148 6.07 -15.88 11.80
CA THR A 148 4.75 -15.43 11.35
C THR A 148 4.93 -14.54 10.11
N LEU A 149 4.03 -14.68 9.13
CA LEU A 149 3.99 -13.88 7.92
C LEU A 149 2.53 -13.53 7.59
N LEU A 150 2.31 -12.32 7.11
CA LEU A 150 0.96 -11.85 6.75
C LEU A 150 0.44 -12.50 5.47
N LYS A 151 -0.87 -12.71 5.38
CA LYS A 151 -1.53 -13.21 4.16
C LYS A 151 -1.18 -12.39 2.92
N HIS A 152 -1.09 -13.08 1.79
CA HIS A 152 -0.78 -12.49 0.48
C HIS A 152 0.57 -11.75 0.43
N THR A 153 1.47 -12.03 1.38
CA THR A 153 2.81 -11.46 1.39
C THR A 153 3.89 -12.55 1.28
N ARG A 154 5.09 -12.12 0.89
CA ARG A 154 6.32 -12.90 1.00
C ARG A 154 7.34 -12.14 1.85
N HIS A 155 8.20 -12.90 2.52
CA HIS A 155 9.34 -12.33 3.23
C HIS A 155 10.30 -11.66 2.26
N MET A 156 10.49 -10.35 2.40
CA MET A 156 11.49 -9.58 1.67
C MET A 156 12.34 -8.81 2.67
N ARG A 157 13.55 -9.29 2.86
CA ARG A 157 14.58 -8.58 3.63
C ARG A 157 15.91 -8.76 2.95
N LYS A 158 16.72 -7.71 2.99
CA LYS A 158 18.15 -7.81 2.73
C LYS A 158 18.86 -6.98 3.80
N ASP A 159 19.87 -7.55 4.42
CA ASP A 159 20.61 -6.85 5.45
C ASP A 159 21.61 -5.82 4.86
N PRO A 160 22.06 -4.83 5.66
CA PRO A 160 23.01 -3.79 5.24
C PRO A 160 24.31 -4.35 4.62
N PRO A 161 25.05 -3.55 3.81
CA PRO A 161 24.95 -2.10 3.64
C PRO A 161 23.96 -1.62 2.55
N ASN A 162 23.51 -2.49 1.66
CA ASN A 162 22.55 -2.17 0.59
C ASN A 162 21.25 -2.97 0.76
N GLY A 163 20.79 -3.00 2.01
CA GLY A 163 19.66 -3.76 2.47
C GLY A 163 18.32 -3.10 2.19
N TYR A 164 17.24 -3.84 2.39
CA TYR A 164 15.88 -3.33 2.42
C TYR A 164 15.12 -4.06 3.53
N ARG A 165 14.22 -3.31 4.18
CA ARG A 165 13.40 -3.77 5.29
C ARG A 165 11.94 -3.37 5.05
N HIS A 166 11.02 -4.22 5.47
CA HIS A 166 9.57 -4.06 5.42
C HIS A 166 8.91 -4.36 6.78
N HIS A 167 9.66 -4.31 7.89
CA HIS A 167 9.10 -4.48 9.24
C HIS A 167 8.24 -3.29 9.70
N HIS A 168 8.32 -2.13 9.05
CA HIS A 168 7.65 -0.88 9.45
C HIS A 168 6.63 -0.34 8.40
N HIS A 169 6.34 -1.14 7.37
CA HIS A 169 5.35 -0.85 6.32
C HIS A 169 5.02 -2.12 5.53
N LEU A 170 3.81 -2.18 4.98
CA LEU A 170 3.44 -3.13 3.94
C LEU A 170 3.81 -2.53 2.58
N HIS A 171 4.55 -3.27 1.77
CA HIS A 171 4.75 -2.92 0.36
C HIS A 171 3.67 -3.57 -0.49
N ILE A 172 2.72 -2.78 -0.99
CA ILE A 172 1.70 -3.27 -1.91
C ILE A 172 2.23 -3.21 -3.34
N CYS A 173 2.05 -4.31 -4.07
CA CYS A 173 2.54 -4.47 -5.43
C CYS A 173 1.78 -5.60 -6.14
N CYS A 174 2.19 -5.89 -7.38
CA CYS A 174 1.70 -7.04 -8.15
C CYS A 174 0.18 -6.96 -8.41
N PHE A 175 -0.27 -5.75 -8.77
CA PHE A 175 -1.63 -5.49 -9.19
C PHE A 175 -1.96 -6.27 -10.47
N ASP A 176 -3.16 -6.84 -10.54
CA ASP A 176 -3.69 -7.54 -11.70
C ASP A 176 -4.60 -6.62 -12.52
N PHE A 177 -4.01 -6.00 -13.53
CA PHE A 177 -4.72 -5.11 -14.45
C PHE A 177 -5.75 -5.84 -15.32
N SER A 178 -5.74 -7.18 -15.39
CA SER A 178 -6.78 -7.92 -16.13
C SER A 178 -8.16 -7.87 -15.46
N LEU A 179 -8.22 -7.44 -14.19
CA LEU A 179 -9.46 -7.21 -13.47
C LEU A 179 -10.14 -5.89 -13.85
N ILE A 180 -9.43 -5.00 -14.55
CA ILE A 180 -10.00 -3.73 -15.01
C ILE A 180 -10.85 -4.00 -16.25
N ILE A 181 -12.15 -3.85 -16.07
CA ILE A 181 -13.12 -3.99 -17.16
C ILE A 181 -13.10 -2.68 -17.94
N ASN A 182 -12.41 -2.68 -19.07
CA ASN A 182 -12.52 -1.61 -20.05
C ASN A 182 -13.87 -1.75 -20.76
N VAL A 183 -14.86 -0.98 -20.31
CA VAL A 183 -16.06 -0.75 -21.11
C VAL A 183 -15.64 0.23 -22.21
N GLN A 184 -15.46 -0.28 -23.42
CA GLN A 184 -15.35 0.60 -24.58
C GLN A 184 -16.76 1.15 -24.84
N ASP A 185 -16.92 2.46 -24.68
CA ASP A 185 -18.08 3.20 -25.16
C ASP A 185 -18.14 3.20 -26.70
#